data_AF-A0A956K8A5-F1
#
_entry.id   AF-A0A956K8A5-F1
#
_cell.length_a   1.000
_cell.length_b   1.000
_cell.length_c   1.000
_cell.angle_alpha   90.00
_cell.angle_beta   90.00
_cell.angle_gamma   90.00
#
_symmetry.space_group_name_H-M   'P 1'
#
loop_
_entity.id
_entity.type
_entity.pdbx_description
1 polymer ?
#
loop_
_entity_poly.entity_id
_entity_poly.type
_entity_poly.pdbx_seq_one_letter_code
_entity_poly.pdbx_strand_id
1 'polypeptide(L)'
;SEGARVAVANRRVETGEAAVAAIRDAGGDALFVQTDVSKGDDVERLMNAVLDQFGRIDVLVNNAGILGDLTATADSSEENWDRVFDVNLKGRGSA
;
A
#
# COMPACT_ATOMS: atom_id res chain seq x y z
N SER A 1 7.68 -13.17 16.70
CA SER A 1 6.77 -12.12 16.23
C SER A 1 6.84 -10.98 17.24
N GLU A 2 6.85 -9.73 16.77
CA GLU A 2 6.98 -8.55 17.66
C GLU A 2 5.63 -8.08 18.24
N GLY A 3 4.57 -8.90 18.13
CA GLY A 3 3.22 -8.61 18.67
C GLY A 3 2.37 -7.63 17.85
N ALA A 4 2.87 -7.12 16.72
CA ALA A 4 2.10 -6.23 15.86
C ALA A 4 0.92 -6.94 15.17
N ARG A 5 -0.22 -6.24 15.07
CA ARG A 5 -1.33 -6.59 14.18
C ARG A 5 -1.13 -5.84 12.86
N VAL A 6 -1.08 -6.55 11.74
CA VAL A 6 -0.56 -6.02 10.48
C VAL A 6 -1.65 -5.93 9.42
N ALA A 7 -1.94 -4.73 8.94
CA ALA A 7 -2.71 -4.56 7.71
C ALA A 7 -1.76 -4.55 6.51
N VAL A 8 -2.02 -5.43 5.53
CA VAL A 8 -1.29 -5.49 4.27
C VAL A 8 -2.13 -4.82 3.18
N ALA A 9 -1.62 -3.72 2.65
CA ALA A 9 -2.19 -3.01 1.51
C ALA A 9 -1.41 -3.36 0.24
N ASN A 10 -2.07 -3.93 -0.77
CA ASN A 10 -1.44 -4.27 -2.04
C ASN A 10 -2.44 -4.22 -3.19
N ARG A 11 -2.03 -3.77 -4.38
CA ARG A 11 -2.89 -3.76 -5.57
C ARG A 11 -3.17 -5.18 -6.07
N ARG A 12 -2.20 -6.08 -5.91
CA ARG A 12 -2.24 -7.46 -6.39
C ARG A 12 -2.76 -8.37 -5.29
N VAL A 13 -3.99 -8.87 -5.47
CA VAL A 13 -4.70 -9.73 -4.52
C VAL A 13 -3.85 -10.94 -4.14
N GLU A 14 -3.37 -11.70 -5.12
CA GLU A 14 -2.60 -12.93 -4.91
C GLU A 14 -1.41 -12.73 -3.98
N THR A 15 -0.59 -11.69 -4.22
CA THR A 15 0.59 -11.41 -3.39
C THR A 15 0.24 -10.84 -2.02
N GLY A 16 -0.88 -10.12 -1.91
CA GLY A 16 -1.36 -9.58 -0.64
C GLY A 16 -1.92 -10.67 0.27
N GLU A 17 -2.76 -11.56 -0.29
CA GLU A 17 -3.30 -12.72 0.41
C GLU A 17 -2.18 -13.69 0.84
N ALA A 18 -1.21 -13.95 -0.03
CA ALA A 18 -0.06 -14.78 0.31
C ALA A 18 0.75 -14.21 1.49
N ALA A 19 0.95 -12.88 1.53
CA ALA A 19 1.64 -12.24 2.65
C ALA A 19 0.86 -12.35 3.97
N VAL A 20 -0.46 -12.15 3.93
CA VAL A 20 -1.31 -12.31 5.13
C VAL A 20 -1.37 -13.76 5.60
N ALA A 21 -1.46 -14.72 4.67
CA ALA A 21 -1.38 -16.14 5.00
C ALA A 21 -0.06 -16.46 5.72
N ALA A 22 1.07 -16.01 5.18
CA ALA A 22 2.38 -16.22 5.81
C ALA A 22 2.48 -15.62 7.22
N ILE A 23 1.89 -14.42 7.46
CA ILE A 23 1.86 -13.81 8.80
C ILE A 23 1.00 -14.64 9.77
N ARG A 24 -0.17 -15.10 9.32
CA ARG A 24 -1.09 -15.91 10.13
C ARG A 24 -0.52 -17.28 10.45
N ASP A 25 0.15 -17.92 9.49
CA ASP A 25 0.83 -19.21 9.68
C ASP A 25 1.97 -19.12 10.70
N ALA A 26 2.60 -17.95 10.80
CA ALA A 26 3.59 -17.64 11.84
C ALA A 26 2.96 -17.26 13.21
N GLY A 27 1.64 -17.39 13.37
CA GLY A 27 0.89 -17.06 14.59
C GLY A 27 0.61 -15.57 14.80
N GLY A 28 0.77 -14.75 13.76
CA GLY A 28 0.44 -13.32 13.78
C GLY A 28 -1.01 -13.03 13.43
N ASP A 29 -1.44 -11.79 13.67
CA ASP A 29 -2.75 -11.27 13.26
C ASP A 29 -2.56 -10.30 12.09
N ALA A 30 -3.26 -10.55 11.00
CA ALA A 30 -3.14 -9.75 9.80
C ALA A 30 -4.44 -9.64 9.00
N LEU A 31 -4.63 -8.49 8.35
CA LEU A 31 -5.74 -8.15 7.47
C LEU A 31 -5.20 -7.81 6.08
N PHE A 32 -5.79 -8.36 5.02
CA PHE A 32 -5.50 -7.91 3.66
C PHE A 32 -6.57 -6.91 3.22
N VAL A 33 -6.14 -5.80 2.62
CA VAL A 33 -7.03 -4.87 1.92
C VAL A 33 -6.42 -4.60 0.54
N GLN A 34 -7.18 -4.87 -0.52
CA GLN A 34 -6.74 -4.52 -1.87
C GLN A 34 -6.76 -3.00 -2.02
N THR A 35 -5.58 -2.43 -2.30
CA THR A 35 -5.36 -0.98 -2.32
C THR A 35 -4.42 -0.60 -3.44
N ASP A 36 -4.86 0.29 -4.32
CA ASP A 36 -3.99 1.11 -5.14
C ASP A 36 -3.75 2.45 -4.45
N VAL A 37 -2.55 2.65 -3.91
CA VAL A 37 -2.21 3.87 -3.16
C VAL A 37 -2.27 5.14 -4.02
N SER A 38 -2.26 5.05 -5.35
CA SER A 38 -2.47 6.25 -6.19
C SER A 38 -3.92 6.76 -6.15
N LYS A 39 -4.86 5.96 -5.65
CA LYS A 39 -6.30 6.27 -5.61
C LYS A 39 -6.74 6.60 -4.19
N GLY A 40 -7.22 7.84 -3.98
CA GLY A 40 -7.66 8.32 -2.67
C GLY A 40 -8.74 7.43 -2.02
N ASP A 41 -9.75 7.03 -2.78
CA ASP A 41 -10.87 6.20 -2.29
C ASP A 41 -10.40 4.80 -1.81
N ASP A 42 -9.33 4.27 -2.41
CA ASP A 42 -8.73 3.00 -1.98
C ASP A 42 -7.97 3.17 -0.66
N VAL A 43 -7.30 4.32 -0.48
CA VAL A 43 -6.61 4.67 0.78
C VAL A 43 -7.64 4.90 1.89
N GLU A 44 -8.73 5.62 1.63
CA GLU A 44 -9.79 5.83 2.62
C GLU A 44 -10.43 4.50 3.06
N ARG A 45 -10.74 3.62 2.10
CA ARG A 45 -11.25 2.27 2.39
C ARG A 45 -10.26 1.45 3.23
N LEU A 46 -8.96 1.53 2.94
CA LEU A 46 -7.92 0.89 3.74
C LEU A 46 -7.95 1.42 5.18
N MET A 47 -7.95 2.74 5.37
CA MET A 47 -7.93 3.34 6.71
C MET A 47 -9.16 2.92 7.52
N ASN A 48 -10.35 2.97 6.91
CA ASN A 48 -11.60 2.56 7.56
C ASN A 48 -11.57 1.08 7.95
N ALA A 49 -11.16 0.18 7.04
CA ALA A 49 -11.08 -1.25 7.34
C ALA A 49 -10.10 -1.55 8.49
N VAL A 50 -8.98 -0.83 8.57
CA VAL A 50 -8.00 -0.98 9.65
C VAL A 50 -8.53 -0.46 10.97
N LEU A 51 -9.22 0.68 10.97
CA LEU A 51 -9.85 1.24 12.16
C LEU A 51 -11.00 0.35 12.66
N ASP A 52 -11.83 -0.18 11.77
CA ASP A 52 -12.91 -1.10 12.12
C ASP A 52 -12.39 -2.41 12.73
N GLN A 53 -11.29 -2.95 12.18
CA GLN A 53 -10.73 -4.22 12.64
C GLN A 53 -9.86 -4.08 13.89
N PHE A 54 -9.03 -3.04 13.97
CA PHE A 54 -7.98 -2.93 15.00
C PHE A 54 -8.14 -1.74 15.95
N GLY A 55 -9.03 -0.78 15.64
CA GLY A 55 -9.39 0.37 16.46
C GLY A 55 -8.40 1.54 16.41
N ARG A 56 -7.19 1.36 15.88
CA ARG A 56 -6.13 2.39 15.80
C ARG A 56 -5.07 2.01 14.77
N ILE A 57 -4.29 3.01 14.37
CA ILE A 57 -3.07 2.85 13.56
C ILE A 57 -1.90 3.43 14.34
N ASP A 58 -0.92 2.58 14.67
CA ASP A 58 0.27 2.96 15.43
C ASP A 58 1.46 3.31 14.53
N VAL A 59 1.59 2.57 13.43
CA VAL A 59 2.69 2.65 12.48
C VAL A 59 2.12 2.55 11.08
N LEU A 60 2.56 3.45 10.20
CA LEU A 60 2.27 3.40 8.77
C LEU A 60 3.59 3.22 8.01
N VAL A 61 3.66 2.22 7.14
CA VAL A 61 4.83 1.93 6.32
C VAL A 61 4.47 2.11 4.84
N ASN A 62 4.86 3.25 4.27
CA ASN A 62 4.63 3.57 2.86
C ASN A 62 5.69 2.90 1.96
N ASN A 63 5.56 1.58 1.75
CA ASN A 63 6.50 0.77 0.96
C ASN A 63 6.09 0.59 -0.51
N ALA A 64 4.89 0.99 -0.90
CA ALA A 64 4.45 0.86 -2.30
C ALA A 64 5.33 1.72 -3.22
N GLY A 65 5.79 1.13 -4.34
CA GLY A 65 6.64 1.84 -5.28
C GLY A 65 6.62 1.23 -6.69
N ILE A 66 6.85 2.07 -7.69
CA ILE A 66 7.09 1.68 -9.09
C ILE A 66 8.32 2.39 -9.64
N LEU A 67 8.98 1.76 -10.61
CA LEU A 67 10.13 2.36 -11.30
C LEU A 67 9.71 3.30 -12.45
N GLY A 68 8.51 3.11 -13.01
CA GLY A 68 8.16 3.75 -14.29
C GLY A 68 8.97 3.17 -15.45
N ASP A 69 8.98 3.90 -16.56
CA ASP A 69 9.84 3.62 -17.70
C ASP A 69 11.25 4.17 -17.44
N LEU A 70 12.27 3.37 -17.76
CA LEU A 70 13.67 3.75 -17.59
C LEU A 70 14.17 4.49 -18.82
N THR A 71 14.00 5.81 -18.82
CA THR A 71 14.49 6.71 -19.87
C THR A 71 15.42 7.77 -19.27
N ALA A 72 16.17 8.48 -20.11
CA ALA A 72 16.81 9.70 -19.65
C ALA A 72 15.73 10.68 -19.15
N THR A 73 16.04 11.44 -18.09
CA THR A 73 15.07 12.35 -17.48
C THR A 73 14.49 13.35 -18.48
N ALA A 74 15.30 13.82 -19.42
CA ALA A 74 14.89 14.75 -20.48
C ALA A 74 13.92 14.15 -21.50
N ASP A 75 13.88 12.82 -21.60
CA ASP A 75 13.10 12.07 -22.59
C ASP A 75 11.89 11.36 -21.95
N SER A 76 11.69 11.49 -20.63
CA SER A 76 10.53 10.90 -19.96
C SER A 76 9.27 11.66 -20.33
N SER A 77 8.18 10.93 -20.59
CA SER A 77 6.86 11.54 -20.76
C SER A 77 6.34 12.13 -19.44
N GLU A 78 5.44 13.11 -19.55
CA GLU A 78 4.68 13.63 -18.40
C GLU A 78 3.86 12.53 -17.74
N GLU A 79 3.25 11.63 -18.53
CA GLU A 79 2.49 10.49 -18.01
C GLU A 79 3.34 9.55 -17.15
N ASN A 80 4.57 9.24 -17.58
CA ASN A 80 5.48 8.41 -16.79
C ASN A 80 5.88 9.11 -15.48
N TRP A 81 6.15 10.42 -15.55
CA TRP A 81 6.44 11.26 -14.40
C TRP A 81 5.29 11.25 -13.37
N ASP A 82 4.08 11.56 -13.82
CA ASP A 82 2.90 11.61 -12.97
C ASP A 82 2.63 10.26 -12.33
N ARG A 83 2.72 9.17 -13.10
CA ARG A 83 2.51 7.82 -12.57
C ARG A 83 3.47 7.46 -11.44
N VAL A 84 4.77 7.75 -11.63
CA VAL A 84 5.79 7.49 -10.61
C VAL A 84 5.55 8.34 -9.37
N PHE A 85 5.21 9.62 -9.54
CA PHE A 85 4.95 10.54 -8.43
C PHE A 85 3.68 10.19 -7.66
N ASP A 86 2.61 9.81 -8.35
CA ASP A 86 1.34 9.44 -7.76
C ASP A 86 1.48 8.23 -6.82
N VAL A 87 2.31 7.25 -7.19
CA VAL A 87 2.54 6.06 -6.38
C VAL A 87 3.62 6.29 -5.32
N ASN A 88 4.80 6.79 -5.72
CA ASN A 88 5.98 6.76 -4.85
C ASN A 88 6.06 7.94 -3.89
N LEU A 89 5.46 9.09 -4.25
CA LEU A 89 5.54 10.31 -3.43
C LEU A 89 4.19 10.69 -2.84
N LYS A 90 3.17 10.82 -3.69
CA LYS A 90 1.85 11.25 -3.22
C LYS A 90 1.21 10.13 -2.40
N GLY A 91 1.25 8.89 -2.89
CA GLY A 91 0.54 7.74 -2.30
C GLY A 91 -0.93 8.08 -1.98
N ARG A 92 -1.49 8.99 -2.79
CA ARG A 92 -2.33 10.14 -2.42
C ARG A 92 -2.83 10.17 -0.97
N GLY A 93 -2.01 10.75 -0.10
CA GLY A 93 -2.45 11.66 0.95
C GLY A 93 -2.52 13.09 0.39
N SER A 94 -3.72 13.59 0.13
CA SER A 94 -3.97 15.02 -0.10
C SER A 94 -4.89 15.53 1.01
N ALA A 95 -4.48 16.62 1.67
CA ALA A 95 -5.34 17.42 2.54
C ALA A 95 -6.60 17.91 1.82
#